data_AF-A0A7T3FXY1-F1
#
_entry.id   AF-A0A7T3FXY1-F1
#
_cell.length_a   1.000
_cell.length_b   1.000
_cell.length_c   1.000
_cell.angle_alpha   90.00
_cell.angle_beta   90.00
_cell.angle_gamma   90.00
#
_symmetry.space_group_name_H-M   'P 1'
#
loop_
_entity.id
_entity.type
_entity.pdbx_description
1 polymer ?
#
loop_
_entity_poly.entity_id
_entity_poly.type
_entity_poly.pdbx_seq_one_letter_code
_entity_poly.pdbx_strand_id
1 'polypeptide(L)' 'MTDAESIPVRVVEALASALDEEPTRIELQLADHVPPEALRALAGHENDSWWLTFETGDYRVSVDGSGTVEVTERTD' A
#
# COMPACT_ATOMS: atom_id res chain seq x y z
N MET A 1 4.29 22.88 1.37
CA MET A 1 4.65 21.69 2.17
C MET A 1 3.38 21.20 2.83
N THR A 2 2.66 20.30 2.17
CA THR A 2 1.53 19.59 2.78
C THR A 2 1.58 18.18 2.25
N ASP A 3 2.44 17.37 2.87
CA ASP A 3 2.07 16.10 3.46
C ASP A 3 1.11 15.19 2.67
N ALA A 4 1.38 15.03 1.38
CA ALA A 4 1.25 13.72 0.78
C ALA A 4 2.42 12.88 1.31
N GLU A 5 2.29 12.38 2.55
CA GLU A 5 2.98 11.14 2.91
C GLU A 5 2.74 10.17 1.75
N SER A 6 3.80 9.85 1.02
CA SER A 6 3.69 9.14 -0.25
C SER A 6 2.88 7.89 0.00
N ILE A 7 1.75 7.68 -0.69
CA ILE A 7 0.92 6.46 -0.63
C ILE A 7 1.71 5.17 -0.32
N PRO A 8 2.88 4.88 -0.96
CA PRO A 8 3.72 3.74 -0.57
C PRO A 8 4.09 3.66 0.92
N VAL A 9 4.41 4.76 1.60
CA VAL A 9 4.73 4.80 3.03
C VAL A 9 3.52 4.36 3.87
N ARG A 10 2.32 4.89 3.58
CA ARG A 10 1.10 4.50 4.29
C ARG A 10 0.74 3.04 4.07
N VAL A 11 0.95 2.54 2.85
CA VAL A 11 0.77 1.13 2.52
C VAL A 11 1.70 0.27 3.37
N VAL A 12 2.98 0.63 3.42
CA VAL A 12 4.00 -0.07 4.20
C VAL A 12 3.68 -0.03 5.69
N GLU A 13 3.29 1.11 6.25
CA GLU A 13 2.94 1.25 7.67
C GLU A 13 1.68 0.47 8.06
N ALA A 14 0.63 0.51 7.23
CA ALA A 14 -0.60 -0.24 7.48
C ALA A 14 -0.34 -1.76 7.46
N LEU A 15 0.48 -2.22 6.51
CA LEU A 15 0.91 -3.61 6.42
C LEU A 15 1.81 -4.02 7.60
N ALA A 16 2.79 -3.19 7.94
CA ALA A 16 3.68 -3.42 9.09
C ALA A 16 2.87 -3.57 10.38
N SER A 17 1.86 -2.72 10.58
CA SER A 17 0.96 -2.81 11.73
C SER A 17 0.06 -4.04 11.71
N ALA A 18 -0.35 -4.53 10.53
CA ALA A 18 -1.20 -5.72 10.42
C ALA A 18 -0.40 -7.03 10.58
N LEU A 19 0.83 -7.04 10.09
CA LEU A 19 1.73 -8.20 10.09
C LEU A 19 2.63 -8.27 11.35
N ASP A 20 2.61 -7.23 12.19
CA ASP A 20 3.56 -7.04 13.30
C ASP A 20 5.03 -7.18 12.83
N GLU A 21 5.30 -6.70 11.61
CA GLU A 21 6.61 -6.79 10.95
C GLU A 21 7.22 -5.40 10.72
N GLU A 22 8.54 -5.34 10.53
CA GLU A 22 9.22 -4.07 10.28
C GLU A 22 8.83 -3.46 8.92
N PRO A 23 8.56 -2.15 8.85
CA PRO A 23 8.15 -1.48 7.61
C PRO A 23 9.19 -1.64 6.49
N THR A 24 10.48 -1.67 6.81
CA THR A 24 11.54 -1.87 5.81
C THR A 24 11.48 -3.26 5.17
N ARG A 25 11.01 -4.27 5.92
CA ARG A 25 10.83 -5.63 5.42
C ARG A 25 9.57 -5.75 4.56
N ILE A 26 8.50 -5.06 4.96
CA ILE A 26 7.30 -4.91 4.15
C ILE A 26 7.60 -4.18 2.85
N GLU A 27 8.37 -3.08 2.87
CA GLU A 27 8.74 -2.34 1.66
C GLU A 27 9.47 -3.22 0.64
N LEU A 28 10.35 -4.11 1.11
CA LEU A 28 11.04 -5.10 0.28
C LEU A 28 10.06 -6.11 -0.34
N GLN A 29 9.15 -6.68 0.45
CA GLN A 29 8.14 -7.62 -0.07
C GLN A 29 7.15 -6.93 -1.02
N LEU A 30 6.78 -5.70 -0.71
CA LEU A 30 5.92 -4.88 -1.54
C LEU A 30 6.57 -4.69 -2.91
N ALA A 31 7.86 -4.37 -2.97
CA ALA A 31 8.59 -4.22 -4.22
C ALA A 31 8.63 -5.50 -5.09
N ASP A 32 8.52 -6.70 -4.48
CA ASP A 32 8.40 -7.98 -5.18
C ASP A 32 7.01 -8.16 -5.84
N HIS A 33 5.95 -7.59 -5.27
CA HIS A 33 4.59 -7.69 -5.79
C HIS A 33 4.16 -6.48 -6.64
N VAL A 34 4.40 -5.29 -6.12
CA VAL A 34 4.05 -4.00 -6.70
C VAL A 34 5.24 -3.07 -6.53
N PRO A 35 5.90 -2.65 -7.63
CA PRO A 35 7.02 -1.74 -7.52
C PRO A 35 6.56 -0.42 -6.86
N PRO A 36 7.26 0.09 -5.83
CA PRO A 36 6.87 1.31 -5.13
C PRO A 36 6.83 2.54 -6.05
N GLU A 37 7.52 2.50 -7.19
CA GLU A 37 7.43 3.50 -8.25
C GLU A 37 6.05 3.53 -8.93
N ALA A 38 5.38 2.38 -9.09
CA ALA A 38 4.01 2.33 -9.62
C ALA A 38 3.02 2.97 -8.65
N LEU A 39 3.18 2.73 -7.34
CA LEU A 39 2.37 3.40 -6.32
C LEU A 39 2.60 4.91 -6.32
N ARG A 40 3.83 5.37 -6.52
CA ARG A 40 4.13 6.81 -6.68
C ARG A 40 3.51 7.38 -7.96
N ALA A 41 3.54 6.63 -9.06
CA ALA A 41 2.94 7.05 -10.32
C ALA A 41 1.41 7.17 -10.21
N LEU A 42 0.77 6.25 -9.48
CA LEU A 42 -0.66 6.29 -9.18
C LEU A 42 -1.02 7.43 -8.21
N ALA A 43 -0.20 7.67 -7.19
CA ALA A 43 -0.35 8.79 -6.27
C ALA A 43 -0.17 10.17 -6.94
N GLY A 44 0.66 10.22 -7.99
CA GLY A 44 0.87 11.43 -8.79
C GLY A 44 -0.19 11.64 -9.88
N HIS A 45 -1.16 10.74 -10.02
CA HIS A 45 -2.21 10.83 -11.01
C HIS A 45 -3.29 11.82 -10.55
N GLU A 46 -3.72 12.73 -11.43
CA GLU A 46 -4.70 13.78 -11.10
C GLU A 46 -6.12 13.26 -10.79
N ASN A 47 -6.35 11.96 -10.97
CA ASN A 47 -7.65 11.34 -10.78
C ASN A 47 -7.55 10.26 -9.70
N ASP A 48 -8.36 10.41 -8.65
CA ASP A 48 -8.46 9.47 -7.53
C ASP A 48 -9.35 8.24 -7.86
N SER A 49 -9.89 8.16 -9.09
CA SER A 49 -10.74 7.05 -9.55
C SER A 49 -9.93 5.82 -9.95
N TRP A 50 -8.99 5.41 -9.11
CA TRP A 50 -8.29 4.15 -9.23
C TRP A 50 -8.33 3.41 -7.89
N TRP A 51 -8.28 2.09 -7.98
CA TRP A 51 -8.13 1.21 -6.84
C TRP A 51 -7.08 0.17 -7.19
N LEU A 52 -6.16 -0.07 -6.27
CA LEU A 52 -5.16 -1.11 -6.36
C LEU A 52 -5.43 -2.10 -5.23
N THR A 53 -5.73 -3.34 -5.57
CA THR A 53 -5.88 -4.42 -4.60
C THR A 53 -4.81 -5.46 -4.89
N PHE A 54 -4.01 -5.79 -3.89
CA PHE A 54 -3.00 -6.84 -3.98
C PHE A 54 -3.04 -7.72 -2.74
N GLU A 55 -2.53 -8.93 -2.88
CA GLU A 55 -2.53 -9.95 -1.83
C GLU A 55 -1.09 -10.20 -1.39
N THR A 56 -0.87 -10.21 -0.08
CA THR A 56 0.44 -10.47 0.54
C THR A 56 0.29 -11.48 1.65
N GLY A 57 0.71 -12.72 1.38
CA GLY A 57 0.47 -13.85 2.28
C GLY A 57 -1.01 -14.04 2.58
N ASP A 58 -1.36 -13.96 3.87
CA ASP A 58 -2.71 -14.14 4.39
C ASP A 58 -3.51 -12.82 4.47
N TYR A 59 -3.01 -11.72 3.88
CA TYR A 59 -3.66 -10.42 3.93
C TYR A 59 -3.95 -9.88 2.53
N ARG A 60 -5.07 -9.17 2.42
CA ARG A 60 -5.46 -8.40 1.24
C ARG A 60 -5.35 -6.93 1.57
N VAL A 61 -4.64 -6.21 0.71
CA VAL A 61 -4.43 -4.77 0.82
C VAL A 61 -5.14 -4.08 -0.33
N SER A 62 -6.02 -3.15 -0.01
CA SER A 62 -6.69 -2.27 -0.96
C SER A 62 -6.22 -0.84 -0.74
N VAL A 63 -5.89 -0.16 -1.82
CA VAL A 63 -5.47 1.23 -1.84
C VAL A 63 -6.32 1.96 -2.86
N ASP A 64 -6.95 3.06 -2.48
CA ASP A 64 -7.66 3.91 -3.42
C ASP A 64 -6.88 5.18 -3.74
N GLY A 65 -7.32 5.90 -4.77
CA GLY A 65 -6.66 7.14 -5.21
C GLY A 65 -6.64 8.26 -4.19
N SER A 66 -7.53 8.26 -3.20
CA SER A 66 -7.47 9.22 -2.08
C SER A 66 -6.35 8.91 -1.06
N GLY A 67 -5.68 7.76 -1.21
CA GLY A 67 -4.65 7.30 -0.27
C GLY A 67 -5.21 6.61 0.97
N THR A 68 -6.46 6.13 0.94
CA THR A 68 -6.98 5.23 1.97
C THR A 68 -6.42 3.83 1.73
N VAL A 69 -5.82 3.27 2.77
CA VAL A 69 -5.29 1.91 2.76
C VAL A 69 -6.16 1.05 3.67
N GLU A 70 -6.73 -0.02 3.12
CA GLU A 70 -7.51 -1.01 3.85
C GLU A 70 -6.77 -2.34 3.83
N VAL A 71 -6.44 -2.86 5.01
CA VAL A 71 -5.82 -4.17 5.19
C VAL A 71 -6.84 -5.10 5.82
N THR A 72 -7.13 -6.20 5.13
CA THR A 72 -8.06 -7.23 5.60
C THR A 72 -7.38 -8.58 5.61
N GLU A 73 -7.69 -9.39 6.62
CA GLU A 73 -7.30 -10.79 6.63
C GLU A 73 -8.01 -11.52 5.49
N ARG A 74 -7.28 -12.38 4.78
CA ARG A 74 -7.82 -13.22 3.72
C ARG A 74 -8.55 -14.40 4.37
N THR A 75 -9.77 -14.16 4.82
CA THR A 75 -10.63 -15.24 5.31
C THR A 75 -11.15 -16.04 4.12
N ASP A 76 -10.53 -17.19 3.85
CA ASP A 76 -11.01 -18.21 2.90
C ASP A 76 -12.26 -18.93 3.44
#